data_AF-A0A964QPX4-F1
#
_entry.id   AF-A0A964QPX4-F1
#
_cell.length_a   1.000
_cell.length_b   1.000
_cell.length_c   1.000
_cell.angle_alpha   90.00
_cell.angle_beta   90.00
_cell.angle_gamma   90.00
#
_symmetry.space_group_name_H-M   'P 1'
#
loop_
_entity.id
_entity.type
_entity.pdbx_description
1 polymer ?
#
loop_
_entity_poly.entity_id
_entity_poly.type
_entity_poly.pdbx_seq_one_letter_code
_entity_poly.pdbx_strand_id
1 'polypeptide(L)'
;MRKPGENEKGVSAKSTQDAGAKTEPGSQANKRIEQAADATVRLLAKDVAIHGKNVRYEPQPHKNTVGYWTDAKDWVSWDFKINQPGTFKVELTQACGKGSGGSEYLVTIDDQALRDIVPDTGSFTNFINRTIGQVKLAKPGNYTVSVKPIKKPGQAVMDLRAITLTPVTETR
;
A
#
# COMPACT_ATOMS: atom_id res chain seq x y z
N MET A 1 70.57 21.40 -40.10
CA MET A 1 69.34 21.56 -40.90
C MET A 1 68.18 20.90 -40.17
N ARG A 2 67.10 21.67 -39.94
CA ARG A 2 65.70 21.28 -39.64
C ARG A 2 65.36 20.56 -38.31
N LYS A 3 64.95 21.41 -37.36
CA LYS A 3 63.86 21.35 -36.35
C LYS A 3 63.58 20.04 -35.57
N PRO A 4 63.73 20.06 -34.23
CA PRO A 4 63.07 19.16 -33.30
C PRO A 4 61.62 19.58 -33.03
N GLY A 5 60.72 18.61 -32.88
CA GLY A 5 59.36 18.84 -32.38
C GLY A 5 59.37 19.06 -30.87
N GLU A 6 59.29 20.33 -30.47
CA GLU A 6 58.40 20.85 -29.40
C GLU A 6 57.08 20.06 -29.38
N ASN A 7 56.35 19.83 -28.29
CA ASN A 7 56.22 20.37 -26.93
C ASN A 7 55.12 19.46 -26.28
N GLU A 8 54.85 19.35 -24.99
CA GLU A 8 55.01 20.23 -23.85
C GLU A 8 54.69 19.42 -22.58
N LYS A 9 55.34 19.81 -21.47
CA LYS A 9 54.81 20.03 -20.10
C LYS A 9 53.54 19.24 -19.71
N GLY A 10 53.50 18.49 -18.62
CA GLY A 10 54.06 18.78 -17.30
C GLY A 10 52.92 18.89 -16.27
N VAL A 11 53.13 18.26 -15.10
CA VAL A 11 52.62 18.65 -13.77
C VAL A 11 51.21 18.18 -13.36
N SER A 12 51.24 17.13 -12.50
CA SER A 12 50.68 17.04 -11.14
C SER A 12 49.18 16.78 -10.85
N ALA A 13 49.00 15.73 -10.02
CA ALA A 13 48.07 15.54 -8.90
C ALA A 13 46.55 15.50 -9.14
N LYS A 14 45.93 14.35 -8.81
CA LYS A 14 45.11 14.17 -7.59
C LYS A 14 44.36 12.82 -7.60
N SER A 15 44.32 12.20 -6.42
CA SER A 15 43.45 11.08 -6.06
C SER A 15 41.98 11.36 -6.34
N THR A 16 41.24 10.38 -6.87
CA THR A 16 39.76 10.32 -6.83
C THR A 16 39.37 8.83 -6.90
N GLN A 17 39.10 8.21 -5.75
CA GLN A 17 37.77 7.81 -5.27
C GLN A 17 37.10 6.67 -6.04
N ASP A 18 37.08 5.51 -5.38
CA ASP A 18 35.89 4.71 -5.07
C ASP A 18 34.75 4.72 -6.10
N ALA A 19 34.64 3.63 -6.86
CA ALA A 19 33.44 3.30 -7.61
C ALA A 19 32.39 2.75 -6.64
N GLY A 20 31.71 3.67 -5.95
CA GLY A 20 30.54 3.38 -5.13
C GLY A 20 29.43 2.73 -5.95
N ALA A 21 28.98 1.57 -5.49
CA ALA A 21 27.77 0.92 -5.96
C ALA A 21 26.59 1.89 -5.95
N LYS A 22 25.93 2.05 -7.10
CA LYS A 22 24.66 2.76 -7.20
C LYS A 22 23.61 1.98 -6.40
N THR A 23 23.27 2.48 -5.22
CA THR A 23 22.12 2.03 -4.45
C THR A 23 20.83 2.54 -5.10
N GLU A 24 19.98 1.61 -5.52
CA GLU A 24 18.61 1.90 -5.94
C GLU A 24 17.79 2.39 -4.73
N PRO A 25 16.89 3.38 -4.91
CA PRO A 25 16.12 3.92 -3.79
C PRO A 25 15.04 2.93 -3.31
N GLY A 26 15.23 2.42 -2.09
CA GLY A 26 14.13 2.12 -1.16
C GLY A 26 13.40 0.79 -1.31
N SER A 27 14.12 -0.33 -1.38
CA SER A 27 13.52 -1.65 -1.09
C SER A 27 13.21 -1.77 0.41
N GLN A 28 12.03 -1.32 0.85
CA GLN A 28 11.45 -1.77 2.11
C GLN A 28 11.32 -3.29 2.02
N ALA A 29 12.10 -4.04 2.82
CA ALA A 29 11.95 -5.47 2.94
C ALA A 29 10.48 -5.78 3.27
N ASN A 30 9.81 -6.51 2.38
CA ASN A 30 8.36 -6.66 2.38
C ASN A 30 7.92 -7.43 3.64
N LYS A 31 7.53 -6.68 4.68
CA LYS A 31 7.13 -7.26 5.97
C LYS A 31 5.79 -7.96 5.77
N ARG A 32 5.84 -9.29 5.70
CA ARG A 32 4.63 -10.12 5.63
C ARG A 32 3.87 -10.04 6.94
N ILE A 33 2.57 -9.81 6.85
CA ILE A 33 1.69 -9.68 8.00
C ILE A 33 1.23 -11.07 8.45
N GLU A 34 1.43 -11.38 9.72
CA GLU A 34 1.07 -12.69 10.28
C GLU A 34 -0.38 -12.69 10.81
N GLN A 35 -1.06 -13.82 10.66
CA GLN A 35 -2.35 -14.06 11.29
C GLN A 35 -2.18 -14.17 12.81
N ALA A 36 -3.03 -13.46 13.56
CA ALA A 36 -3.04 -13.48 15.01
C ALA A 36 -3.60 -14.80 15.58
N ALA A 37 -3.45 -15.00 16.89
CA ALA A 37 -3.89 -16.21 17.57
C ALA A 37 -5.41 -16.42 17.50
N ASP A 38 -6.18 -15.33 17.47
CA ASP A 38 -7.65 -15.32 17.28
C ASP A 38 -8.06 -15.48 15.80
N ALA A 39 -7.11 -15.90 14.95
CA ALA A 39 -7.23 -16.03 13.51
C ALA A 39 -7.51 -14.72 12.75
N THR A 40 -7.47 -13.54 13.39
CA THR A 40 -7.62 -12.26 12.69
C THR A 40 -6.36 -11.88 11.91
N VAL A 41 -6.53 -11.12 10.83
CA VAL A 41 -5.42 -10.47 10.11
C VAL A 41 -5.69 -8.98 10.08
N ARG A 42 -4.74 -8.17 10.55
CA ARG A 42 -4.84 -6.70 10.56
C ARG A 42 -3.81 -6.10 9.62
N LEU A 43 -4.30 -5.57 8.51
CA LEU A 43 -3.51 -5.00 7.42
C LEU A 43 -3.51 -3.48 7.59
N LEU A 44 -2.49 -2.96 8.28
CA LEU A 44 -2.42 -1.56 8.69
C LEU A 44 -1.80 -0.68 7.61
N ALA A 45 -2.21 0.59 7.53
CA ALA A 45 -1.65 1.56 6.59
C ALA A 45 -0.12 1.70 6.65
N LYS A 46 0.48 1.52 7.82
CA LYS A 46 1.95 1.60 8.01
C LYS A 46 2.72 0.47 7.32
N ASP A 47 2.06 -0.65 7.02
CA ASP A 47 2.66 -1.85 6.43
C ASP A 47 2.28 -1.96 4.92
N VAL A 48 1.82 -0.86 4.30
CA VAL A 48 1.30 -0.82 2.93
C VAL A 48 2.41 -0.89 1.88
N ALA A 49 2.18 -1.67 0.81
CA ALA A 49 2.90 -1.55 -0.44
C ALA A 49 2.15 -0.59 -1.38
N ILE A 50 2.85 0.45 -1.83
CA ILE A 50 2.31 1.52 -2.68
C ILE A 50 2.63 1.23 -4.15
N HIS A 51 1.60 1.29 -5.00
CA HIS A 51 1.71 1.14 -6.45
C HIS A 51 1.10 2.35 -7.14
N GLY A 52 1.84 3.45 -7.17
CA GLY A 52 1.30 4.72 -7.64
C GLY A 52 2.26 5.88 -7.44
N LYS A 53 1.82 7.07 -7.85
CA LYS A 53 2.62 8.30 -7.75
C LYS A 53 2.21 9.19 -6.58
N ASN A 54 0.91 9.30 -6.31
CA ASN A 54 0.36 10.28 -5.38
C ASN A 54 -0.04 9.62 -4.05
N VAL A 55 -0.63 8.43 -4.11
CA VAL A 55 -1.03 7.68 -2.92
C VAL A 55 0.19 7.41 -2.04
N ARG A 56 0.04 7.59 -0.72
CA ARG A 56 1.14 7.39 0.24
C ARG A 56 0.62 7.11 1.63
N TYR A 57 1.49 6.53 2.44
CA TYR A 57 1.27 6.44 3.87
C TYR A 57 1.50 7.80 4.55
N GLU A 58 0.54 8.23 5.37
CA GLU A 58 0.59 9.44 6.20
C GLU A 58 0.78 9.06 7.68
N PRO A 59 2.00 9.23 8.24
CA PRO A 59 2.38 8.66 9.54
C PRO A 59 1.89 9.45 10.76
N GLN A 60 1.25 10.61 10.57
CA GLN A 60 0.81 11.43 11.69
C GLN A 60 -0.18 10.63 12.56
N PRO A 61 -0.05 10.61 13.91
CA PRO A 61 -0.88 9.74 14.76
C PRO A 61 -2.39 9.91 14.59
N HIS A 62 -2.85 11.13 14.32
CA HIS A 62 -4.27 11.43 14.06
C HIS A 62 -4.74 10.93 12.68
N LYS A 63 -3.82 10.70 11.74
CA LYS A 63 -4.08 10.14 10.41
C LYS A 63 -3.78 8.65 10.35
N ASN A 64 -2.52 8.24 10.42
CA ASN A 64 -2.06 6.85 10.31
C ASN A 64 -2.83 6.10 9.21
N THR A 65 -2.73 6.60 7.98
CA THR A 65 -3.63 6.23 6.87
C THR A 65 -2.89 6.17 5.56
N VAL A 66 -3.39 5.39 4.62
CA VAL A 66 -3.11 5.53 3.20
C VAL A 66 -3.95 6.70 2.71
N GLY A 67 -3.30 7.81 2.39
CA GLY A 67 -3.95 9.05 1.97
C GLY A 67 -3.30 9.63 0.72
N TYR A 68 -3.63 10.88 0.40
CA TYR A 68 -3.26 11.52 -0.88
C TYR A 68 -3.60 10.68 -2.11
N TRP A 69 -4.60 9.81 -2.01
CA TRP A 69 -5.00 8.90 -3.07
C TRP A 69 -5.82 9.63 -4.14
N THR A 70 -5.16 10.48 -4.91
CA THR A 70 -5.81 11.43 -5.84
C THR A 70 -5.78 10.98 -7.30
N ASP A 71 -5.02 9.94 -7.63
CA ASP A 71 -5.04 9.31 -8.96
C ASP A 71 -5.79 7.97 -8.88
N ALA A 72 -6.74 7.73 -9.79
CA ALA A 72 -7.48 6.48 -9.86
C ALA A 72 -6.64 5.30 -10.40
N LYS A 73 -5.46 5.58 -10.98
CA LYS A 73 -4.49 4.57 -11.43
C LYS A 73 -3.60 4.05 -10.29
N ASP A 74 -3.50 4.82 -9.21
CA ASP A 74 -2.76 4.42 -8.02
C ASP A 74 -3.51 3.31 -7.28
N TRP A 75 -2.80 2.34 -6.76
CA TRP A 75 -3.36 1.25 -5.95
C TRP A 75 -2.41 0.82 -4.84
N VAL A 76 -2.92 0.04 -3.90
CA VAL A 76 -2.16 -0.42 -2.75
C VAL A 76 -2.36 -1.91 -2.49
N SER A 77 -1.39 -2.54 -1.85
CA SER A 77 -1.49 -3.93 -1.44
C SER A 77 -0.82 -4.21 -0.10
N TRP A 78 -1.16 -5.38 0.44
CA TRP A 78 -0.50 -5.95 1.60
C TRP A 78 -0.30 -7.44 1.37
N ASP A 79 0.87 -7.93 1.77
CA ASP A 79 1.15 -9.36 1.81
C ASP A 79 0.96 -9.89 3.22
N PHE A 80 0.23 -10.98 3.34
CA PHE A 80 -0.09 -11.60 4.61
C PHE A 80 -0.06 -13.12 4.55
N LYS A 81 -0.01 -13.76 5.71
CA LYS A 81 0.02 -15.20 5.86
C LYS A 81 -1.23 -15.68 6.59
N ILE A 82 -1.83 -16.75 6.08
CA ILE A 82 -2.90 -17.50 6.74
C ILE A 82 -2.33 -18.82 7.24
N ASN A 83 -2.49 -19.08 8.53
CA ASN A 83 -2.12 -20.32 9.20
C ASN A 83 -3.38 -21.15 9.55
N GLN A 84 -4.51 -20.48 9.79
CA GLN A 84 -5.82 -21.04 10.08
C GLN A 84 -6.77 -20.64 8.93
N PRO A 85 -7.01 -21.52 7.95
CA PRO A 85 -7.90 -21.27 6.81
C PRO A 85 -9.35 -21.13 7.24
N GLY A 86 -10.16 -20.46 6.43
CA GLY A 86 -11.58 -20.27 6.72
C GLY A 86 -12.25 -19.20 5.87
N THR A 87 -13.49 -18.90 6.20
CA THR A 87 -14.21 -17.73 5.67
C THR A 87 -13.92 -16.54 6.57
N PHE A 88 -13.58 -15.41 5.96
CA PHE A 88 -13.23 -14.18 6.65
C PHE A 88 -14.15 -13.06 6.23
N LYS A 89 -14.71 -12.34 7.21
CA LYS A 89 -15.33 -11.04 7.01
C LYS A 89 -14.25 -10.01 6.70
N VAL A 90 -14.45 -9.23 5.65
CA VAL A 90 -13.53 -8.15 5.24
C VAL A 90 -14.10 -6.82 5.69
N GLU A 91 -13.38 -6.14 6.57
CA GLU A 91 -13.75 -4.81 7.11
C GLU A 91 -12.69 -3.77 6.78
N LEU A 92 -13.11 -2.61 6.28
CA LEU A 92 -12.24 -1.46 6.02
C LEU A 92 -12.47 -0.37 7.07
N THR A 93 -11.39 0.13 7.66
CA THR A 93 -11.39 1.38 8.42
C THR A 93 -11.02 2.52 7.49
N GLN A 94 -12.00 3.31 7.08
CA GLN A 94 -11.85 4.32 6.03
C GLN A 94 -12.50 5.66 6.41
N ALA A 95 -12.03 6.75 5.83
CA ALA A 95 -12.60 8.09 5.92
C ALA A 95 -12.63 8.76 4.55
N CYS A 96 -13.52 9.73 4.36
CA CYS A 96 -13.59 10.54 3.15
C CYS A 96 -14.03 11.96 3.50
N GLY A 97 -13.41 12.95 2.85
CA GLY A 97 -13.77 14.35 3.04
C GLY A 97 -15.20 14.66 2.60
N LYS A 98 -15.78 15.69 3.22
CA LYS A 98 -17.10 16.23 2.83
C LYS A 98 -17.16 16.50 1.33
N GLY A 99 -18.18 15.97 0.66
CA GLY A 99 -18.40 16.09 -0.78
C GLY A 99 -17.44 15.26 -1.64
N SER A 100 -16.59 14.40 -1.05
CA SER A 100 -15.64 13.55 -1.80
C SER A 100 -16.02 12.07 -1.86
N GLY A 101 -17.16 11.68 -1.26
CA GLY A 101 -17.67 10.31 -1.34
C GLY A 101 -18.03 9.87 -2.77
N GLY A 102 -18.35 8.59 -2.94
CA GLY A 102 -18.78 8.01 -4.21
C GLY A 102 -17.67 7.35 -5.03
N SER A 103 -16.43 7.31 -4.53
CA SER A 103 -15.37 6.51 -5.15
C SER A 103 -15.73 5.03 -5.10
N GLU A 104 -15.67 4.35 -6.24
CA GLU A 104 -15.86 2.90 -6.32
C GLU A 104 -14.48 2.23 -6.30
N TYR A 105 -14.33 1.14 -5.56
CA TYR A 105 -13.08 0.40 -5.46
C TYR A 105 -13.31 -1.11 -5.44
N LEU A 106 -12.27 -1.87 -5.77
CA LEU A 106 -12.22 -3.31 -5.73
C LEU A 106 -11.19 -3.76 -4.70
N VAL A 107 -11.58 -4.62 -3.77
CA VAL A 107 -10.66 -5.38 -2.91
C VAL A 107 -10.52 -6.78 -3.48
N THR A 108 -9.30 -7.19 -3.83
CA THR A 108 -9.05 -8.51 -4.42
C THR A 108 -8.13 -9.35 -3.55
N ILE A 109 -8.47 -10.61 -3.34
CA ILE A 109 -7.61 -11.62 -2.71
C ILE A 109 -7.76 -12.89 -3.56
N ASP A 110 -6.66 -13.35 -4.17
CA ASP A 110 -6.67 -14.38 -5.22
C ASP A 110 -7.65 -14.06 -6.36
N ASP A 111 -8.60 -14.98 -6.63
CA ASP A 111 -9.65 -14.89 -7.65
C ASP A 111 -10.93 -14.23 -7.13
N GLN A 112 -10.97 -13.86 -5.84
CA GLN A 112 -12.13 -13.23 -5.21
C GLN A 112 -12.01 -11.72 -5.25
N ALA A 113 -13.12 -11.05 -5.53
CA ALA A 113 -13.20 -9.60 -5.61
C ALA A 113 -14.45 -9.06 -4.89
N LEU A 114 -14.25 -8.09 -4.01
CA LEU A 114 -15.31 -7.37 -3.31
C LEU A 114 -15.34 -5.93 -3.82
N ARG A 115 -16.48 -5.50 -4.37
CA ARG A 115 -16.71 -4.13 -4.82
C ARG A 115 -17.48 -3.37 -3.74
N ASP A 116 -17.07 -2.13 -3.47
CA ASP A 116 -17.82 -1.23 -2.59
C ASP A 116 -17.64 0.24 -3.03
N ILE A 117 -18.45 1.12 -2.44
CA ILE A 117 -18.46 2.56 -2.67
C ILE A 117 -18.09 3.29 -1.38
N VAL A 118 -17.10 4.17 -1.44
CA VAL A 118 -16.66 4.99 -0.31
C VAL A 118 -17.78 5.97 0.08
N PRO A 119 -18.28 5.97 1.32
CA PRO A 119 -19.26 6.93 1.77
C PRO A 119 -18.60 8.27 2.10
N ASP A 120 -19.34 9.36 2.00
CA ASP A 120 -18.92 10.63 2.58
C ASP A 120 -18.95 10.53 4.11
N THR A 121 -17.82 10.74 4.79
CA THR A 121 -17.72 10.71 6.25
C THR A 121 -17.58 12.09 6.88
N GLY A 122 -17.70 13.16 6.07
CA GLY A 122 -17.64 14.55 6.47
C GLY A 122 -16.22 15.11 6.67
N SER A 123 -15.21 14.27 6.85
CA SER A 123 -13.80 14.68 6.98
C SER A 123 -12.87 13.51 6.68
N PHE A 124 -11.70 13.78 6.11
CA PHE A 124 -10.64 12.79 5.86
C PHE A 124 -10.08 12.15 7.15
N THR A 125 -10.46 12.63 8.33
CA THR A 125 -10.10 12.02 9.62
C THR A 125 -11.29 11.40 10.37
N ASN A 126 -12.50 11.45 9.80
CA ASN A 126 -13.69 10.81 10.38
C ASN A 126 -13.75 9.35 9.93
N PHE A 127 -12.93 8.52 10.58
CA PHE A 127 -12.84 7.10 10.25
C PHE A 127 -14.08 6.33 10.72
N ILE A 128 -14.60 5.50 9.82
CA ILE A 128 -15.65 4.52 10.10
C ILE A 128 -15.15 3.12 9.76
N ASN A 129 -15.74 2.10 10.39
CA ASN A 129 -15.53 0.71 10.01
C ASN A 129 -16.67 0.25 9.11
N ARG A 130 -16.33 -0.39 7.99
CA ARG A 130 -17.30 -0.93 7.04
C ARG A 130 -16.96 -2.35 6.65
N THR A 131 -17.86 -3.28 6.96
CA THR A 131 -17.83 -4.62 6.38
C THR A 131 -18.27 -4.54 4.91
N ILE A 132 -17.43 -5.05 4.00
CA ILE A 132 -17.67 -4.99 2.55
C ILE A 132 -18.02 -6.35 1.94
N GLY A 133 -17.92 -7.42 2.73
CA GLY A 133 -18.23 -8.77 2.30
C GLY A 133 -17.42 -9.81 3.04
N GLN A 134 -17.34 -11.00 2.46
CA GLN A 134 -16.57 -12.13 2.98
C GLN A 134 -15.73 -12.74 1.87
N VAL A 135 -14.59 -13.32 2.24
CA VAL A 135 -13.73 -14.10 1.35
C VAL A 135 -13.44 -15.46 1.98
N LYS A 136 -13.28 -16.49 1.16
CA LYS A 136 -12.89 -17.83 1.61
C LYS A 136 -11.42 -18.08 1.27
N LEU A 137 -10.58 -18.24 2.28
CA LEU A 137 -9.18 -18.61 2.13
C LEU A 137 -9.05 -20.08 2.55
N ALA A 138 -9.12 -20.98 1.56
CA ALA A 138 -9.32 -22.40 1.81
C ALA A 138 -8.07 -23.16 2.25
N LYS A 139 -6.88 -22.57 2.12
CA LYS A 139 -5.60 -23.23 2.41
C LYS A 139 -4.71 -22.32 3.28
N PRO A 140 -3.82 -22.88 4.10
CA PRO A 140 -2.75 -22.09 4.69
C PRO A 140 -1.82 -21.63 3.58
N GLY A 141 -1.25 -20.44 3.73
CA GLY A 141 -0.37 -19.91 2.68
C GLY A 141 -0.14 -18.41 2.78
N ASN A 142 0.61 -17.92 1.81
CA ASN A 142 0.82 -16.49 1.62
C ASN A 142 -0.23 -15.97 0.64
N TYR A 143 -0.78 -14.82 0.97
CA TYR A 143 -1.82 -14.15 0.22
C TYR A 143 -1.45 -12.68 0.05
N THR A 144 -1.99 -12.08 -1.01
CA THR A 144 -1.91 -10.64 -1.23
C THR A 144 -3.33 -10.09 -1.32
N VAL A 145 -3.61 -9.05 -0.55
CA VAL A 145 -4.81 -8.23 -0.75
C VAL A 145 -4.42 -7.00 -1.57
N SER A 146 -5.21 -6.65 -2.57
CA SER A 146 -5.04 -5.39 -3.32
C SER A 146 -6.30 -4.56 -3.26
N VAL A 147 -6.14 -3.24 -3.22
CA VAL A 147 -7.25 -2.28 -3.28
C VAL A 147 -7.03 -1.37 -4.47
N LYS A 148 -7.91 -1.45 -5.44
CA LYS A 148 -7.82 -0.73 -6.72
C LYS A 148 -9.05 0.17 -6.92
N PRO A 149 -8.88 1.48 -7.19
CA PRO A 149 -9.99 2.34 -7.55
C PRO A 149 -10.55 1.94 -8.92
N ILE A 150 -11.86 2.13 -9.08
CA ILE A 150 -12.58 1.95 -10.34
C ILE A 150 -13.10 3.30 -10.81
N LYS A 151 -13.64 4.10 -9.87
CA LYS A 151 -14.10 5.48 -10.11
C LYS A 151 -13.67 6.36 -8.96
N LYS A 152 -13.35 7.62 -9.25
CA LYS A 152 -12.96 8.63 -8.27
C LYS A 152 -13.59 9.99 -8.61
N PRO A 153 -14.88 10.21 -8.29
CA PRO A 153 -15.56 11.47 -8.59
C PRO A 153 -15.12 12.62 -7.67
N GLY A 154 -14.71 12.30 -6.44
CA GLY A 154 -14.29 13.27 -5.43
C GLY A 154 -12.82 13.68 -5.52
N GLN A 155 -12.34 14.42 -4.50
CA GLN A 155 -10.96 14.91 -4.45
C GLN A 155 -9.94 13.76 -4.35
N ALA A 156 -10.21 12.78 -3.48
CA ALA A 156 -9.40 11.57 -3.30
C ALA A 156 -10.31 10.33 -3.27
N VAL A 157 -9.71 9.14 -3.43
CA VAL A 157 -10.43 7.87 -3.34
C VAL A 157 -11.00 7.70 -1.93
N MET A 158 -10.12 7.70 -0.92
CA MET A 158 -10.39 7.64 0.51
C MET A 158 -9.09 7.85 1.30
N ASP A 159 -9.22 8.06 2.61
CA ASP A 159 -8.16 7.77 3.57
C ASP A 159 -8.41 6.38 4.16
N LEU A 160 -7.54 5.41 3.88
CA LEU A 160 -7.66 4.01 4.32
C LEU A 160 -6.65 3.68 5.45
N ARG A 161 -7.15 3.45 6.66
CA ARG A 161 -6.32 3.17 7.85
C ARG A 161 -6.01 1.68 8.04
N ALA A 162 -6.97 0.81 7.73
CA ALA A 162 -6.78 -0.63 7.85
C ALA A 162 -7.75 -1.45 7.00
N ILE A 163 -7.34 -2.66 6.64
CA ILE A 163 -8.23 -3.78 6.32
C ILE A 163 -8.10 -4.82 7.43
N THR A 164 -9.23 -5.29 7.94
CA THR A 164 -9.28 -6.38 8.93
C THR A 164 -10.00 -7.57 8.34
N LEU A 165 -9.35 -8.73 8.38
CA LEU A 165 -9.96 -10.03 8.10
C LEU A 165 -10.30 -10.68 9.45
N THR A 166 -11.58 -10.91 9.71
CA THR A 166 -12.05 -11.58 10.92
C THR A 166 -12.66 -12.93 10.54
N PRO A 167 -12.25 -14.05 11.15
CA PRO A 167 -12.86 -15.34 10.87
C PRO A 167 -14.36 -15.31 11.15
N VAL A 168 -15.15 -15.89 10.25
CA VAL A 168 -16.57 -16.12 10.47
C VAL A 168 -16.67 -17.41 11.25
N THR A 169 -17.00 -17.33 12.54
CA THR A 169 -17.41 -18.50 13.30
C THR A 169 -18.80 -18.88 12.84
N GLU A 170 -18.91 -19.96 12.05
CA GLU A 170 -20.21 -20.60 11.88
C GLU A 170 -20.62 -21.16 13.24
N THR A 171 -21.58 -20.51 13.89
CA THR A 171 -22.29 -21.12 15.02
C THR A 171 -23.08 -22.28 14.43
N ARG A 172 -22.63 -23.51 14.69
CA ARG A 172 -23.41 -24.72 14.44
C ARG A 172 -24.62 -24.80 15.35
#